data_AF-A0ABD6FID8-F1
#
_entry.id   AF-A0ABD6FID8-F1
#
_cell.length_a   1.000
_cell.length_b   1.000
_cell.length_c   1.000
_cell.angle_alpha   90.00
_cell.angle_beta   90.00
_cell.angle_gamma   90.00
#
_symmetry.space_group_name_H-M   'P 1'
#
loop_
_entity.id
_entity.type
_entity.pdbx_description
1 polymer ?
#
loop_
_entity_poly.entity_id
_entity_poly.type
_entity_poly.pdbx_seq_one_letter_code
_entity_poly.pdbx_strand_id
1 'polypeptide(L)'
;MNWTVDVSMENLPSLPPLPPELREKLDEALAKPAAQQPEWPDHEAVVRVRTVLESAPPIAVPAEIDRLRRRLAAVARGEAFLLQGGDCAETFESNTEPHIRANLRTLLQMAVVLTYGASLPVVKVGRIAGQYAKPRSNPTDSLGLPVYRGDIVNSLTPDAKLRVPDPGRMIRAYANSAAAMNLVRALTAAGMADLAQVHNWNKDFVRTSPAGERYEALADEIDRGLRFMAACGVQDTSLHSTEIFASHEALLLDYERAMLRLDRPGDPDAKLYNLSAHFLWIGERTRQLDGAHIAFAEIMANPIGVKIGPTTTPEQAVEYVE
;
A
#
# COMPACT_ATOMS: atom_id res chain seq x y z
N MET A 1 -18.61 21.85 -6.68
CA MET A 1 -19.23 21.05 -5.61
C MET A 1 -18.10 20.41 -4.83
N ASN A 2 -17.86 20.84 -3.59
CA ASN A 2 -16.95 20.14 -2.70
C ASN A 2 -17.64 18.85 -2.25
N TRP A 3 -16.88 17.76 -2.14
CA TRP A 3 -17.31 16.58 -1.38
C TRP A 3 -17.30 16.97 0.10
N THR A 4 -18.29 17.73 0.55
CA THR A 4 -18.54 17.89 1.98
C THR A 4 -19.23 16.63 2.43
N VAL A 5 -18.54 15.90 3.31
CA VAL A 5 -19.11 14.73 3.96
C VAL A 5 -19.97 15.28 5.08
N ASP A 6 -21.27 15.39 4.83
CA ASP A 6 -22.29 15.81 5.81
C ASP A 6 -22.56 14.65 6.79
N VAL A 7 -21.51 14.15 7.45
CA VAL A 7 -21.62 13.14 8.49
C VAL A 7 -21.72 13.85 9.82
N SER A 8 -22.86 13.71 10.48
CA SER A 8 -23.02 14.16 11.86
C SER A 8 -22.12 13.33 12.76
N MET A 9 -21.09 13.97 13.34
CA MET A 9 -20.16 13.31 14.26
C MET A 9 -20.86 12.78 15.52
N GLU A 10 -22.00 13.36 15.90
CA GLU A 10 -22.79 12.92 17.06
C GLU A 10 -23.41 11.53 16.88
N ASN A 11 -23.51 11.06 15.63
CA ASN A 11 -24.15 9.78 15.29
C ASN A 11 -23.15 8.67 14.93
N LEU A 12 -21.84 8.95 14.97
CA LEU A 12 -20.82 7.94 14.70
C LEU A 12 -20.61 7.07 15.95
N PRO A 13 -20.48 5.74 15.77
CA PRO A 13 -20.21 4.86 16.90
C PRO A 13 -18.85 5.21 17.53
N SER A 14 -18.81 5.33 18.85
CA SER A 14 -17.55 5.48 19.56
C SER A 14 -16.71 4.22 19.39
N LEU A 15 -15.48 4.36 18.88
CA LEU A 15 -14.54 3.24 18.90
C LEU A 15 -14.23 2.85 20.35
N PRO A 16 -14.00 1.56 20.62
CA PRO A 16 -13.47 1.14 21.91
C PRO A 16 -12.14 1.86 22.18
N PRO A 17 -11.90 2.35 23.39
CA PRO A 17 -10.66 3.06 23.72
C PRO A 17 -9.46 2.12 23.55
N LEU A 18 -8.32 2.69 23.18
CA LEU A 18 -7.04 1.96 23.22
C LEU A 18 -6.69 1.61 24.68
N PRO A 19 -6.04 0.46 24.93
CA PRO A 19 -5.38 0.19 26.20
C PRO A 19 -4.50 1.38 26.62
N PRO A 20 -4.46 1.75 27.92
CA PRO A 20 -3.74 2.94 28.39
C PRO A 20 -2.29 3.03 27.91
N GLU A 21 -1.55 1.93 27.96
CA GLU A 21 -0.15 1.89 27.52
C GLU A 21 0.00 2.13 26.00
N LEU A 22 -0.92 1.57 25.18
CA LEU A 22 -0.92 1.80 23.74
C LEU A 22 -1.33 3.24 23.40
N ARG A 23 -2.24 3.82 24.19
CA ARG A 23 -2.61 5.24 24.06
C ARG A 23 -1.41 6.13 24.33
N GLU A 24 -0.71 5.91 25.44
CA GLU A 24 0.48 6.69 25.82
C GLU A 24 1.57 6.60 24.76
N LYS A 25 1.93 5.38 24.32
CA LYS A 25 2.91 5.18 23.23
C LYS A 25 2.52 5.90 21.94
N LEU A 26 1.24 5.83 21.55
CA LEU A 26 0.76 6.50 20.35
C LEU A 26 0.84 8.02 20.47
N ASP A 27 0.47 8.58 21.63
CA ASP A 27 0.52 10.02 21.87
C ASP A 27 1.98 10.51 21.89
N GLU A 28 2.90 9.77 22.50
CA GLU A 28 4.35 10.05 22.47
C GLU A 28 4.93 10.00 21.05
N ALA A 29 4.59 8.96 20.26
CA ALA A 29 5.04 8.84 18.88
C ALA A 29 4.54 10.00 18.01
N LEU A 30 3.29 10.42 18.19
CA LEU A 30 2.69 11.51 17.43
C LEU A 30 3.12 12.91 17.91
N ALA A 31 3.70 13.02 19.10
CA ALA A 31 4.30 14.25 19.61
C ALA A 31 5.69 14.53 19.03
N LYS A 32 6.38 13.50 18.49
CA LYS A 32 7.68 13.65 17.81
C LYS A 32 7.55 14.50 16.54
N PRO A 33 8.65 15.11 16.05
CA PRO A 33 8.63 15.83 14.78
C PRO A 33 8.24 14.93 13.60
N ALA A 34 7.25 15.38 12.82
CA ALA A 34 6.78 14.69 11.62
C ALA A 34 7.14 15.48 10.36
N ALA A 35 8.10 14.99 9.58
CA ALA A 35 8.47 15.63 8.32
C ALA A 35 7.36 15.47 7.26
N GLN A 36 7.33 16.38 6.28
CA GLN A 36 6.50 16.30 5.08
C GLN A 36 4.97 16.32 5.29
N GLN A 37 4.49 16.62 6.51
CA GLN A 37 3.07 16.84 6.75
C GLN A 37 2.60 18.12 6.05
N PRO A 38 1.35 18.16 5.56
CA PRO A 38 0.78 19.39 5.00
C PRO A 38 0.44 20.38 6.11
N GLU A 39 0.52 21.67 5.78
CA GLU A 39 -0.02 22.74 6.60
C GLU A 39 -1.52 22.86 6.33
N TRP A 40 -2.32 22.21 7.16
CA TRP A 40 -3.76 22.23 7.05
C TRP A 40 -4.32 23.63 7.38
N PRO A 41 -5.13 24.25 6.51
CA PRO A 41 -5.71 25.57 6.80
C PRO A 41 -6.75 25.55 7.93
N ASP A 42 -7.44 24.42 8.11
CA ASP A 42 -8.47 24.21 9.12
C ASP A 42 -8.18 22.92 9.90
N HIS A 43 -7.65 23.08 11.12
CA HIS A 43 -7.34 21.95 12.01
C HIS A 43 -8.59 21.27 12.56
N GLU A 44 -9.71 21.97 12.73
CA GLU A 44 -10.95 21.34 13.17
C GLU A 44 -11.53 20.43 12.08
N ALA A 45 -11.41 20.82 10.81
CA ALA A 45 -11.76 19.95 9.68
C ALA A 45 -10.93 18.66 9.67
N VAL A 46 -9.65 18.72 10.01
CA VAL A 46 -8.79 17.53 10.14
C VAL A 46 -9.33 16.60 11.23
N VAL A 47 -9.65 17.13 12.41
CA VAL A 47 -10.24 16.34 13.50
C VAL A 47 -11.53 15.68 13.04
N ARG A 48 -12.45 16.44 12.42
CA ARG A 48 -13.72 15.91 11.91
C ARG A 48 -13.51 14.77 10.92
N VAL A 49 -12.60 14.95 9.96
CA VAL A 49 -12.29 13.94 8.94
C VAL A 49 -11.69 12.69 9.57
N ARG A 50 -10.76 12.82 10.53
CA ARG A 50 -10.20 11.66 11.22
C ARG A 50 -11.27 10.87 11.97
N THR A 51 -12.18 11.55 12.68
CA THR A 51 -13.29 10.88 13.38
C THR A 51 -14.21 10.10 12.44
N VAL A 52 -14.47 10.63 11.23
CA VAL A 52 -15.19 9.89 10.19
C VAL A 52 -14.43 8.62 9.78
N LEU A 53 -13.12 8.73 9.52
CA LEU A 53 -12.28 7.61 9.10
C LEU A 53 -12.06 6.56 10.21
N GLU A 54 -12.04 6.97 11.47
CA GLU A 54 -11.99 6.08 12.64
C GLU A 54 -13.19 5.12 12.67
N SER A 55 -14.37 5.54 12.22
CA SER A 55 -15.56 4.69 12.15
C SER A 55 -15.71 3.91 10.85
N ALA A 56 -14.90 4.22 9.83
CA ALA A 56 -15.04 3.63 8.50
C ALA A 56 -14.59 2.15 8.49
N PRO A 57 -15.23 1.29 7.66
CA PRO A 57 -14.74 -0.07 7.42
C PRO A 57 -13.28 -0.08 6.94
N PRO A 58 -12.44 -0.98 7.45
CA PRO A 58 -11.02 -0.99 7.08
C PRO A 58 -10.78 -1.50 5.65
N ILE A 59 -9.61 -1.18 5.08
CA ILE A 59 -9.19 -1.61 3.73
C ILE A 59 -8.63 -3.05 3.75
N ALA A 60 -7.86 -3.36 4.80
CA ALA A 60 -7.31 -4.67 5.10
C ALA A 60 -7.83 -5.19 6.45
N VAL A 61 -7.64 -6.46 6.77
CA VAL A 61 -7.95 -6.99 8.11
C VAL A 61 -6.73 -7.65 8.76
N PRO A 62 -6.65 -7.70 10.11
CA PRO A 62 -5.48 -8.24 10.82
C PRO A 62 -5.02 -9.62 10.35
N ALA A 63 -5.97 -10.53 10.07
CA ALA A 63 -5.66 -11.88 9.60
C ALA A 63 -4.90 -11.91 8.26
N GLU A 64 -5.18 -10.94 7.38
CA GLU A 64 -4.48 -10.80 6.08
C GLU A 64 -3.07 -10.26 6.27
N ILE A 65 -2.90 -9.31 7.19
CA ILE A 65 -1.59 -8.74 7.55
C ILE A 65 -0.71 -9.80 8.20
N ASP A 66 -1.26 -10.60 9.12
CA ASP A 66 -0.55 -11.71 9.73
C ASP A 66 -0.15 -12.79 8.71
N ARG A 67 -0.99 -13.02 7.71
CA ARG A 67 -0.66 -13.90 6.60
C ARG A 67 0.48 -13.32 5.77
N LEU A 68 0.45 -12.04 5.41
CA LEU A 68 1.56 -11.38 4.73
C LEU A 68 2.85 -11.47 5.54
N ARG A 69 2.80 -11.20 6.84
CA ARG A 69 3.95 -11.30 7.76
C ARG A 69 4.59 -12.70 7.73
N ARG A 70 3.79 -13.77 7.75
CA ARG A 70 4.30 -15.14 7.59
C ARG A 70 4.96 -15.38 6.23
N ARG A 71 4.40 -14.83 5.14
CA ARG A 71 4.98 -14.93 3.79
C ARG A 71 6.30 -14.16 3.69
N LEU A 72 6.38 -12.96 4.26
CA LEU A 72 7.60 -12.15 4.30
C LEU A 72 8.68 -12.79 5.19
N ALA A 73 8.30 -13.50 6.25
CA ALA A 73 9.24 -14.28 7.03
C ALA A 73 9.89 -15.40 6.18
N ALA A 74 9.15 -16.03 5.25
CA ALA A 74 9.74 -16.98 4.30
C ALA A 74 10.69 -16.28 3.30
N VAL A 75 10.34 -15.07 2.83
CA VAL A 75 11.25 -14.25 2.01
C VAL A 75 12.55 -13.96 2.76
N ALA A 76 12.47 -13.54 4.02
CA ALA A 76 13.65 -13.24 4.85
C ALA A 76 14.55 -14.47 5.09
N ARG A 77 14.00 -15.68 5.06
CA ARG A 77 14.75 -16.95 5.15
C ARG A 77 15.28 -17.46 3.80
N GLY A 78 15.02 -16.77 2.69
CA GLY A 78 15.41 -17.20 1.35
C GLY A 78 14.53 -18.31 0.76
N GLU A 79 13.33 -18.53 1.31
CA GLU A 79 12.37 -19.56 0.89
C GLU A 79 11.29 -19.00 -0.07
N ALA A 80 11.32 -17.69 -0.33
CA ALA A 80 10.40 -16.99 -1.22
C ALA A 80 11.04 -15.69 -1.74
N PHE A 81 10.42 -15.07 -2.74
CA PHE A 81 10.85 -13.79 -3.30
C PHE A 81 9.72 -12.74 -3.17
N LEU A 82 10.06 -11.46 -2.92
CA LEU A 82 9.09 -10.37 -2.86
C LEU A 82 9.05 -9.61 -4.19
N LEU A 83 7.87 -9.52 -4.80
CA LEU A 83 7.58 -8.60 -5.90
C LEU A 83 6.65 -7.49 -5.39
N GLN A 84 7.17 -6.27 -5.31
CA GLN A 84 6.38 -5.08 -5.00
C GLN A 84 6.36 -4.11 -6.19
N GLY A 85 5.18 -3.68 -6.65
CA GLY A 85 5.07 -2.82 -7.83
C GLY A 85 3.70 -2.18 -8.02
N GLY A 86 3.65 -1.13 -8.84
CA GLY A 86 2.44 -0.34 -9.12
C GLY A 86 2.81 1.11 -9.38
N ASP A 87 1.82 2.01 -9.31
CA ASP A 87 2.03 3.42 -9.63
C ASP A 87 2.99 4.09 -8.65
N CYS A 88 3.70 5.13 -9.13
CA CYS A 88 4.49 5.98 -8.26
C CYS A 88 3.58 6.77 -7.30
N ALA A 89 2.52 7.37 -7.85
CA ALA A 89 1.43 8.00 -7.14
C ALA A 89 0.13 7.64 -7.85
N GLU A 90 -0.80 7.01 -7.14
CA GLU A 90 -2.16 6.84 -7.62
C GLU A 90 -2.84 8.22 -7.69
N THR A 91 -3.77 8.41 -8.63
CA THR A 91 -4.63 9.59 -8.67
C THR A 91 -6.09 9.15 -8.62
N PHE A 92 -6.97 10.02 -8.12
CA PHE A 92 -8.41 9.75 -8.11
C PHE A 92 -8.98 9.65 -9.53
N GLU A 93 -8.40 10.38 -10.47
CA GLU A 93 -8.81 10.37 -11.88
C GLU A 93 -8.45 9.04 -12.57
N SER A 94 -7.27 8.48 -12.29
CA SER A 94 -6.83 7.22 -12.89
C SER A 94 -7.31 5.99 -12.14
N ASN A 95 -7.96 6.14 -10.98
CA ASN A 95 -8.48 5.03 -10.16
C ASN A 95 -9.73 4.37 -10.78
N THR A 96 -9.52 3.77 -11.96
CA THR A 96 -10.55 3.20 -12.82
C THR A 96 -10.31 1.72 -13.01
N GLU A 97 -11.38 0.97 -13.34
CA GLU A 97 -11.26 -0.46 -13.58
C GLU A 97 -10.20 -0.82 -14.62
N PRO A 98 -10.14 -0.19 -15.82
CA PRO A 98 -9.13 -0.55 -16.82
C PRO A 98 -7.69 -0.37 -16.32
N HIS A 99 -7.43 0.72 -15.59
CA HIS A 99 -6.10 1.03 -15.05
C HIS A 99 -5.70 0.05 -13.96
N ILE A 100 -6.57 -0.19 -12.97
CA ILE A 100 -6.34 -1.17 -11.91
C ILE A 100 -6.09 -2.56 -12.52
N ARG A 101 -6.94 -2.97 -13.46
CA ARG A 101 -6.80 -4.25 -14.17
C ARG A 101 -5.45 -4.32 -14.90
N ALA A 102 -5.02 -3.28 -15.60
CA ALA A 102 -3.74 -3.26 -16.29
C ALA A 102 -2.54 -3.39 -15.32
N ASN A 103 -2.60 -2.71 -14.17
CA ASN A 103 -1.56 -2.79 -13.13
C ASN A 103 -1.48 -4.20 -12.53
N LEU A 104 -2.62 -4.80 -12.18
CA LEU A 104 -2.66 -6.18 -11.66
C LEU A 104 -2.17 -7.18 -12.71
N ARG A 105 -2.57 -7.01 -13.98
CA ARG A 105 -2.09 -7.85 -15.09
C ARG A 105 -0.57 -7.84 -15.15
N THR A 106 0.02 -6.66 -15.16
CA THR A 106 1.48 -6.47 -15.22
C THR A 106 2.16 -7.13 -14.02
N LEU A 107 1.65 -6.92 -12.80
CA LEU A 107 2.21 -7.52 -11.58
C LEU A 107 2.18 -9.05 -11.64
N LEU A 108 1.09 -9.64 -12.13
CA LEU A 108 0.95 -11.09 -12.29
C LEU A 108 1.86 -11.65 -13.38
N GLN A 109 1.97 -10.97 -14.53
CA GLN A 109 2.88 -11.33 -15.61
C GLN A 109 4.33 -11.41 -15.11
N MET A 110 4.77 -10.41 -14.35
CA MET A 110 6.10 -10.40 -13.71
C MET A 110 6.24 -11.51 -12.68
N ALA A 111 5.23 -11.74 -11.84
CA ALA A 111 5.28 -12.74 -10.78
C ALA A 111 5.50 -14.16 -11.32
N VAL A 112 4.88 -14.52 -12.45
CA VAL A 112 5.04 -15.84 -13.06
C VAL A 112 6.47 -16.05 -13.56
N VAL A 113 7.03 -15.05 -14.26
CA VAL A 113 8.41 -15.11 -14.75
C VAL A 113 9.40 -15.21 -13.59
N LEU A 114 9.20 -14.41 -12.53
CA LEU A 114 10.06 -14.45 -11.34
C LEU A 114 9.92 -15.76 -10.57
N THR A 115 8.72 -16.33 -10.48
CA THR A 115 8.49 -17.63 -9.81
C THR A 115 9.28 -18.73 -10.53
N TYR A 116 9.25 -18.72 -11.86
CA TYR A 116 10.03 -19.66 -12.66
C TYR A 116 11.53 -19.47 -12.47
N GLY A 117 12.03 -18.24 -12.67
CA GLY A 117 13.47 -17.95 -12.58
C GLY A 117 14.05 -18.12 -11.18
N ALA A 118 13.29 -17.83 -10.13
CA ALA A 118 13.72 -18.04 -8.75
C ALA A 118 13.54 -19.47 -8.27
N SER A 119 12.69 -20.27 -8.93
CA SER A 119 12.23 -21.58 -8.44
C SER A 119 11.67 -21.53 -7.00
N LEU A 120 11.11 -20.38 -6.62
CA LEU A 120 10.58 -20.09 -5.29
C LEU A 120 9.22 -19.35 -5.41
N PRO A 121 8.35 -19.46 -4.40
CA PRO A 121 7.12 -18.67 -4.34
C PRO A 121 7.41 -17.16 -4.40
N VAL A 122 6.63 -16.42 -5.20
CA VAL A 122 6.69 -14.95 -5.23
C VAL A 122 5.53 -14.36 -4.44
N VAL A 123 5.83 -13.55 -3.42
CA VAL A 123 4.85 -12.74 -2.66
C VAL A 123 4.57 -11.46 -3.44
N LYS A 124 3.31 -11.18 -3.75
CA LYS A 124 2.89 -10.07 -4.62
C LYS A 124 2.30 -8.94 -3.77
N VAL A 125 2.92 -7.77 -3.82
CA VAL A 125 2.49 -6.58 -3.08
C VAL A 125 2.29 -5.42 -4.06
N GLY A 126 1.05 -4.97 -4.21
CA GLY A 126 0.72 -3.81 -5.04
C GLY A 126 1.03 -2.50 -4.34
N ARG A 127 1.61 -1.53 -5.06
CA ARG A 127 1.51 -0.10 -4.72
C ARG A 127 0.15 0.38 -5.21
N ILE A 128 -0.87 0.13 -4.41
CA ILE A 128 -2.27 0.27 -4.79
C ILE A 128 -3.14 0.48 -3.55
N ALA A 129 -4.30 1.11 -3.75
CA ALA A 129 -5.31 1.34 -2.73
C ALA A 129 -4.81 2.19 -1.55
N GLY A 130 -3.93 3.16 -1.80
CA GLY A 130 -3.48 4.08 -0.75
C GLY A 130 -2.29 4.97 -1.10
N GLN A 131 -1.65 4.78 -2.26
CA GLN A 131 -0.47 5.50 -2.70
C GLN A 131 -0.80 6.91 -3.23
N TYR A 132 -1.58 7.66 -2.46
CA TYR A 132 -2.09 8.99 -2.81
C TYR A 132 -1.28 10.14 -2.20
N ALA A 133 -0.26 9.85 -1.39
CA ALA A 133 0.62 10.86 -0.78
C ALA A 133 2.03 10.79 -1.41
N LYS A 134 2.72 11.93 -1.49
CA LYS A 134 4.14 11.96 -1.90
C LYS A 134 4.95 13.04 -1.18
N PRO A 135 6.17 12.72 -0.71
CA PRO A 135 7.05 13.72 -0.14
C PRO A 135 7.65 14.59 -1.25
N ARG A 136 7.99 15.85 -0.94
CA ARG A 136 8.55 16.79 -1.93
C ARG A 136 9.82 17.45 -1.39
N SER A 137 10.83 17.56 -2.25
CA SER A 137 12.08 18.23 -1.92
C SER A 137 11.92 19.75 -1.74
N ASN A 138 11.05 20.37 -2.57
CA ASN A 138 10.80 21.81 -2.55
C ASN A 138 9.32 22.08 -2.27
N PRO A 139 8.99 23.15 -1.52
CA PRO A 139 7.61 23.53 -1.21
C PRO A 139 6.86 24.14 -2.40
N THR A 140 7.59 24.60 -3.41
CA THR A 140 7.07 25.24 -4.63
C THR A 140 7.53 24.46 -5.86
N ASP A 141 6.69 24.37 -6.89
CA ASP A 141 7.03 23.76 -8.18
C ASP A 141 7.61 24.76 -9.19
N SER A 142 7.95 24.28 -10.39
CA SER A 142 8.54 25.09 -11.47
C SER A 142 7.61 26.17 -12.03
N LEU A 143 6.32 26.15 -11.67
CA LEU A 143 5.33 27.16 -12.06
C LEU A 143 5.16 28.23 -10.97
N GLY A 144 5.92 28.16 -9.89
CA GLY A 144 5.77 29.07 -8.75
C GLY A 144 4.58 28.75 -7.84
N LEU A 145 3.94 27.58 -8.01
CA LEU A 145 2.78 27.17 -7.22
C LEU A 145 3.19 26.29 -6.03
N PRO A 146 2.43 26.29 -4.91
CA PRO A 146 2.61 25.29 -3.86
C PRO A 146 2.58 23.90 -4.45
N VAL A 147 3.53 23.09 -4.04
CA VAL A 147 3.85 21.84 -4.70
C VAL A 147 2.72 20.81 -4.57
N TYR A 148 2.41 20.07 -5.64
CA TYR A 148 1.50 18.92 -5.55
C TYR A 148 2.09 17.85 -4.61
N ARG A 149 1.37 17.46 -3.56
CA ARG A 149 1.79 16.50 -2.52
C ARG A 149 1.05 15.16 -2.59
N GLY A 150 0.32 14.93 -3.68
CA GLY A 150 -0.51 13.74 -3.84
C GLY A 150 -1.99 14.08 -3.61
N ASP A 151 -2.87 13.30 -4.23
CA ASP A 151 -4.31 13.58 -4.29
C ASP A 151 -5.00 13.56 -2.93
N ILE A 152 -4.40 12.90 -1.92
CA ILE A 152 -4.87 12.92 -0.54
C ILE A 152 -4.62 14.27 0.16
N VAL A 153 -3.73 15.11 -0.37
CA VAL A 153 -3.39 16.43 0.19
C VAL A 153 -3.97 17.55 -0.65
N ASN A 154 -3.63 17.61 -1.95
CA ASN A 154 -4.04 18.70 -2.85
C ASN A 154 -4.16 18.19 -4.30
N SER A 155 -4.50 19.07 -5.24
CA SER A 155 -4.71 18.68 -6.65
C SER A 155 -3.42 18.71 -7.47
N LEU A 156 -3.31 17.80 -8.45
CA LEU A 156 -2.29 17.89 -9.49
C LEU A 156 -2.49 19.10 -10.42
N THR A 157 -3.74 19.55 -10.62
CA THR A 157 -4.09 20.68 -11.49
C THR A 157 -3.30 21.94 -11.11
N PRO A 158 -2.66 22.64 -12.08
CA PRO A 158 -1.80 23.79 -11.81
C PRO A 158 -2.62 25.06 -11.56
N ASP A 159 -3.41 25.07 -10.49
CA ASP A 159 -4.18 26.22 -10.02
C ASP A 159 -3.89 26.47 -8.53
N ALA A 160 -3.59 27.72 -8.17
CA ALA A 160 -3.17 28.07 -6.82
C ALA A 160 -4.19 27.69 -5.72
N LYS A 161 -5.49 27.82 -6.01
CA LYS A 161 -6.55 27.45 -5.06
C LYS A 161 -6.63 25.93 -4.90
N LEU A 162 -6.45 25.18 -5.99
CA LEU A 162 -6.45 23.72 -5.96
C LEU A 162 -5.20 23.10 -5.33
N ARG A 163 -4.13 23.90 -5.12
CA ARG A 163 -2.91 23.49 -4.41
C ARG A 163 -2.97 23.69 -2.90
N VAL A 164 -3.98 24.40 -2.38
CA VAL A 164 -4.23 24.50 -0.94
C VAL A 164 -4.56 23.10 -0.39
N PRO A 165 -3.90 22.64 0.69
CA PRO A 165 -4.23 21.35 1.32
C PRO A 165 -5.69 21.31 1.78
N ASP A 166 -6.38 20.22 1.46
CA ASP A 166 -7.80 20.02 1.77
C ASP A 166 -7.98 18.72 2.56
N PRO A 167 -8.28 18.77 3.88
CA PRO A 167 -8.50 17.59 4.71
C PRO A 167 -9.59 16.66 4.18
N GLY A 168 -10.60 17.16 3.46
CA GLY A 168 -11.67 16.35 2.87
C GLY A 168 -11.15 15.32 1.85
N ARG A 169 -9.95 15.54 1.30
CA ARG A 169 -9.28 14.58 0.42
C ARG A 169 -8.85 13.30 1.12
N MET A 170 -8.70 13.28 2.45
CA MET A 170 -8.47 12.03 3.19
C MET A 170 -9.67 11.08 3.09
N ILE A 171 -10.90 11.60 3.14
CA ILE A 171 -12.11 10.77 2.94
C ILE A 171 -12.19 10.29 1.49
N ARG A 172 -11.85 11.17 0.53
CA ARG A 172 -11.81 10.77 -0.88
C ARG A 172 -10.74 9.71 -1.14
N ALA A 173 -9.57 9.81 -0.51
CA ALA A 173 -8.53 8.80 -0.59
C ALA A 173 -9.01 7.47 -0.02
N TYR A 174 -9.62 7.47 1.17
CA TYR A 174 -10.24 6.27 1.75
C TYR A 174 -11.26 5.62 0.79
N ALA A 175 -12.19 6.40 0.24
CA ALA A 175 -13.22 5.88 -0.65
C ALA A 175 -12.62 5.26 -1.93
N ASN A 176 -11.59 5.91 -2.50
CA ASN A 176 -10.87 5.40 -3.65
C ASN A 176 -10.06 4.14 -3.32
N SER A 177 -9.39 4.10 -2.16
CA SER A 177 -8.69 2.93 -1.63
C SER A 177 -9.63 1.74 -1.45
N ALA A 178 -10.80 1.96 -0.83
CA ALA A 178 -11.79 0.91 -0.60
C ALA A 178 -12.35 0.35 -1.91
N ALA A 179 -12.69 1.22 -2.85
CA ALA A 179 -13.18 0.81 -4.17
C ALA A 179 -12.10 0.04 -4.96
N ALA A 180 -10.86 0.52 -4.95
CA ALA A 180 -9.74 -0.14 -5.61
C ALA A 180 -9.48 -1.52 -5.00
N MET A 181 -9.38 -1.62 -3.67
CA MET A 181 -9.13 -2.89 -2.99
C MET A 181 -10.28 -3.88 -3.18
N ASN A 182 -11.53 -3.41 -3.21
CA ASN A 182 -12.68 -4.26 -3.55
C ASN A 182 -12.54 -4.86 -4.96
N LEU A 183 -12.17 -4.04 -5.95
CA LEU A 183 -11.93 -4.53 -7.31
C LEU A 183 -10.73 -5.50 -7.37
N VAL A 184 -9.63 -5.22 -6.66
CA VAL A 184 -8.48 -6.12 -6.57
C VAL A 184 -8.92 -7.50 -6.07
N ARG A 185 -9.67 -7.55 -4.96
CA ARG A 185 -10.20 -8.80 -4.38
C ARG A 185 -11.13 -9.53 -5.34
N ALA A 186 -12.00 -8.80 -6.04
CA ALA A 186 -12.92 -9.38 -7.01
C ALA A 186 -12.17 -9.99 -8.21
N LEU A 187 -11.19 -9.28 -8.77
CA LEU A 187 -10.42 -9.74 -9.92
C LEU A 187 -9.54 -10.96 -9.59
N THR A 188 -8.90 -10.96 -8.41
CA THR A 188 -8.08 -12.10 -7.98
C THR A 188 -8.91 -13.35 -7.67
N ALA A 189 -10.16 -13.18 -7.21
CA ALA A 189 -11.11 -14.27 -7.01
C ALA A 189 -11.77 -14.76 -8.31
N ALA A 190 -11.98 -13.88 -9.29
CA ALA A 190 -12.65 -14.18 -10.56
C ALA A 190 -11.76 -14.86 -11.63
N GLY A 191 -10.58 -15.37 -11.24
CA GLY A 191 -9.71 -16.13 -12.14
C GLY A 191 -8.81 -15.29 -13.05
N MET A 192 -8.75 -13.95 -12.90
CA MET A 192 -7.73 -13.13 -13.59
C MET A 192 -6.29 -13.56 -13.23
N ALA A 193 -6.16 -14.23 -12.08
CA ALA A 193 -4.95 -14.80 -11.56
C ALA A 193 -4.60 -16.18 -12.13
N ASP A 194 -5.39 -16.71 -13.07
CA ASP A 194 -5.14 -18.02 -13.65
C ASP A 194 -3.81 -18.07 -14.39
N LEU A 195 -2.97 -19.02 -13.99
CA LEU A 195 -1.58 -19.13 -14.44
C LEU A 195 -1.46 -19.33 -15.96
N ALA A 196 -2.38 -20.08 -16.58
CA ALA A 196 -2.37 -20.29 -18.02
C ALA A 196 -2.75 -19.02 -18.78
N GLN A 197 -3.73 -18.27 -18.27
CA GLN A 197 -4.11 -16.97 -18.84
C GLN A 197 -2.95 -15.97 -18.74
N VAL A 198 -2.30 -15.88 -17.58
CA VAL A 198 -1.16 -14.98 -17.37
C VAL A 198 0.01 -15.31 -18.30
N HIS A 199 0.28 -16.60 -18.49
CA HIS A 199 1.35 -17.02 -19.39
C HIS A 199 1.04 -16.71 -20.86
N ASN A 200 -0.22 -16.82 -21.30
CA ASN A 200 -0.60 -16.43 -22.65
C ASN A 200 -0.33 -14.92 -22.91
N TRP A 201 -0.57 -14.05 -21.92
CA TRP A 201 -0.22 -12.64 -22.05
C TRP A 201 1.29 -12.41 -22.20
N ASN A 202 2.13 -13.26 -21.58
CA ASN A 202 3.57 -13.19 -21.75
C ASN A 202 4.01 -13.61 -23.15
N LYS A 203 3.35 -14.59 -23.76
CA LYS A 203 3.60 -14.94 -25.17
C LYS A 203 3.21 -13.80 -26.11
N ASP A 204 2.09 -13.13 -25.85
CA ASP A 204 1.69 -11.96 -26.63
C ASP A 204 2.71 -10.82 -26.53
N PHE A 205 3.30 -10.61 -25.34
CA PHE A 205 4.40 -9.67 -25.14
C PHE A 205 5.64 -10.04 -25.97
N VAL A 206 6.08 -11.31 -25.92
CA VAL A 206 7.23 -11.77 -26.70
C VAL A 206 6.99 -11.55 -28.19
N ARG A 207 5.80 -11.90 -28.68
CA ARG A 207 5.45 -11.81 -30.10
C ARG A 207 5.31 -10.38 -30.64
N THR A 208 5.07 -9.40 -29.75
CA THR A 208 4.85 -7.99 -30.13
C THR A 208 6.02 -7.08 -29.76
N SER A 209 7.02 -7.59 -29.04
CA SER A 209 8.18 -6.83 -28.60
C SER A 209 9.29 -6.80 -29.66
N PRO A 210 9.91 -5.63 -29.92
CA PRO A 210 11.12 -5.53 -30.76
C PRO A 210 12.31 -6.37 -30.25
N ALA A 211 12.31 -6.72 -28.96
CA ALA A 211 13.32 -7.57 -28.33
C ALA A 211 12.77 -8.98 -28.03
N GLY A 212 11.68 -9.40 -28.68
CA GLY A 212 10.99 -10.67 -28.45
C GLY A 212 11.91 -11.88 -28.50
N GLU A 213 12.77 -11.98 -29.52
CA GLU A 213 13.73 -13.08 -29.71
C GLU A 213 14.58 -13.34 -28.46
N ARG A 214 14.93 -12.30 -27.70
CA ARG A 214 15.73 -12.44 -26.46
C ARG A 214 14.98 -13.19 -25.36
N TYR A 215 13.66 -13.08 -25.33
CA TYR A 215 12.81 -13.61 -24.26
C TYR A 215 12.04 -14.87 -24.67
N GLU A 216 12.05 -15.23 -25.95
CA GLU A 216 11.36 -16.39 -26.51
C GLU A 216 11.76 -17.69 -25.83
N ALA A 217 13.07 -17.93 -25.67
CA ALA A 217 13.59 -19.13 -25.04
C ALA A 217 13.05 -19.32 -23.60
N LEU A 218 13.01 -18.25 -22.80
CA LEU A 218 12.49 -18.28 -21.43
C LEU A 218 10.97 -18.47 -21.41
N ALA A 219 10.25 -17.81 -22.31
CA ALA A 219 8.80 -17.98 -22.43
C ALA A 219 8.44 -19.44 -22.78
N ASP A 220 9.17 -20.06 -23.70
CA ASP A 220 8.99 -21.46 -24.07
C ASP A 220 9.37 -22.44 -22.96
N GLU A 221 10.33 -22.08 -22.10
CA GLU A 221 10.69 -22.87 -20.92
C GLU A 221 9.56 -22.88 -19.89
N ILE A 222 8.99 -21.70 -19.62
CA ILE A 222 7.83 -21.55 -18.73
C ILE A 222 6.64 -22.33 -19.29
N ASP A 223 6.36 -22.23 -20.60
CA ASP A 223 5.28 -22.96 -21.26
C ASP A 223 5.40 -24.47 -21.06
N ARG A 224 6.63 -25.00 -21.22
CA ARG A 224 6.94 -26.41 -20.98
C ARG A 224 6.72 -26.80 -19.52
N GLY A 225 7.12 -25.95 -18.58
CA GLY A 225 6.89 -26.16 -17.15
C GLY A 225 5.39 -26.24 -16.80
N LEU A 226 4.57 -25.34 -17.35
CA LEU A 226 3.13 -25.34 -17.14
C LEU A 226 2.45 -26.57 -17.75
N ARG A 227 2.84 -26.96 -18.97
CA ARG A 227 2.35 -28.20 -19.60
C ARG A 227 2.75 -29.44 -18.82
N PHE A 228 3.96 -29.47 -18.25
CA PHE A 228 4.42 -30.55 -17.40
C PHE A 228 3.56 -30.67 -16.13
N MET A 229 3.28 -29.56 -15.44
CA MET A 229 2.37 -29.55 -14.28
C MET A 229 0.98 -30.11 -14.66
N ALA A 230 0.43 -29.67 -15.79
CA ALA A 230 -0.86 -30.17 -16.28
C ALA A 230 -0.81 -31.68 -16.61
N ALA A 231 0.27 -32.16 -17.24
CA ALA A 231 0.47 -33.57 -17.56
C ALA A 231 0.63 -34.46 -16.31
N CYS A 232 1.18 -33.92 -15.23
CA CYS A 232 1.22 -34.58 -13.92
C CYS A 232 -0.14 -34.56 -13.18
N GLY A 233 -1.19 -33.99 -13.77
CA GLY A 233 -2.52 -33.93 -13.18
C GLY A 233 -2.67 -32.91 -12.06
N VAL A 234 -1.82 -31.87 -12.02
CA VAL A 234 -1.97 -30.78 -11.06
C VAL A 234 -3.22 -29.97 -11.40
N GLN A 235 -4.28 -30.20 -10.64
CA GLN A 235 -5.59 -29.53 -10.75
C GLN A 235 -5.87 -28.67 -9.50
N ASP A 236 -4.81 -28.19 -8.85
CA ASP A 236 -4.94 -27.52 -7.56
C ASP A 236 -5.65 -26.17 -7.71
N THR A 237 -6.80 -26.06 -7.06
CA THR A 237 -7.59 -24.82 -6.93
C THR A 237 -6.79 -23.64 -6.38
N SER A 238 -5.69 -23.91 -5.66
CA SER A 238 -4.76 -22.90 -5.16
C SER A 238 -4.00 -22.16 -6.30
N LEU A 239 -3.99 -22.70 -7.52
CA LEU A 239 -3.41 -22.10 -8.72
C LEU A 239 -4.38 -21.19 -9.49
N HIS A 240 -5.67 -21.22 -9.18
CA HIS A 240 -6.72 -20.43 -9.86
C HIS A 240 -7.07 -19.12 -9.15
N SER A 241 -6.58 -18.93 -7.93
CA SER A 241 -6.70 -17.67 -7.19
C SER A 241 -5.33 -17.23 -6.70
N THR A 242 -5.12 -15.92 -6.54
CA THR A 242 -3.84 -15.42 -6.04
C THR A 242 -4.03 -14.30 -5.05
N GLU A 243 -3.10 -14.22 -4.11
CA GLU A 243 -3.08 -13.16 -3.11
C GLU A 243 -2.29 -11.98 -3.67
N ILE A 244 -2.92 -10.79 -3.67
CA ILE A 244 -2.26 -9.51 -3.92
C ILE A 244 -2.53 -8.63 -2.71
N PHE A 245 -1.47 -8.22 -2.04
CA PHE A 245 -1.53 -7.37 -0.85
C PHE A 245 -1.39 -5.90 -1.25
N ALA A 246 -2.13 -5.00 -0.62
CA ALA A 246 -2.00 -3.55 -0.81
C ALA A 246 -0.86 -2.96 0.04
N SER A 247 -0.21 -1.92 -0.50
CA SER A 247 0.84 -1.16 0.18
C SER A 247 0.92 0.28 -0.29
N HIS A 248 1.36 1.16 0.62
CA HIS A 248 1.70 2.55 0.33
C HIS A 248 2.72 3.11 1.33
N GLU A 249 3.25 4.29 1.02
CA GLU A 249 4.12 5.04 1.94
C GLU A 249 3.27 5.57 3.10
N ALA A 250 3.58 5.17 4.33
CA ALA A 250 2.94 5.72 5.53
C ALA A 250 3.45 7.15 5.74
N LEU A 251 2.89 8.10 4.98
CA LEU A 251 3.38 9.47 4.91
C LEU A 251 2.49 10.42 5.69
N LEU A 252 1.18 10.40 5.43
CA LEU A 252 0.24 11.35 6.01
C LEU A 252 -0.30 10.82 7.33
N LEU A 253 0.31 11.22 8.45
CA LEU A 253 0.04 10.63 9.76
C LEU A 253 -1.40 10.82 10.21
N ASP A 254 -2.06 11.90 9.81
CA ASP A 254 -3.49 12.11 10.09
C ASP A 254 -4.38 11.03 9.45
N TYR A 255 -4.02 10.55 8.25
CA TYR A 255 -4.72 9.46 7.60
C TYR A 255 -4.37 8.12 8.26
N GLU A 256 -3.08 7.85 8.44
CA GLU A 256 -2.62 6.57 9.00
C GLU A 256 -3.14 6.33 10.41
N ARG A 257 -3.12 7.35 11.29
CA ARG A 257 -3.62 7.23 12.66
C ARG A 257 -5.13 6.97 12.72
N ALA A 258 -5.89 7.53 11.78
CA ALA A 258 -7.34 7.34 11.71
C ALA A 258 -7.72 5.94 11.24
N MET A 259 -6.80 5.23 10.59
CA MET A 259 -6.98 3.87 10.09
C MET A 259 -6.42 2.78 11.04
N LEU A 260 -5.96 3.16 12.23
CA LEU A 260 -5.57 2.22 13.28
C LEU A 260 -6.77 1.49 13.86
N ARG A 261 -6.65 0.17 14.04
CA ARG A 261 -7.65 -0.68 14.70
C ARG A 261 -6.95 -1.74 15.57
N LEU A 262 -7.60 -2.11 16.67
CA LEU A 262 -7.21 -3.26 17.48
C LEU A 262 -7.77 -4.54 16.86
N ASP A 263 -7.02 -5.63 16.91
CA ASP A 263 -7.50 -6.96 16.51
C ASP A 263 -8.55 -7.51 17.49
N ARG A 264 -8.36 -7.27 18.79
CA ARG A 264 -9.19 -7.77 19.89
C ARG A 264 -9.49 -6.66 20.88
N PRO A 265 -10.50 -5.81 20.62
CA PRO A 265 -10.84 -4.73 21.54
C PRO A 265 -11.18 -5.23 22.95
N GLY A 266 -10.60 -4.59 23.98
CA GLY A 266 -10.78 -4.97 25.39
C GLY A 266 -9.79 -6.04 25.90
N ASP A 267 -8.93 -6.57 25.04
CA ASP A 267 -7.85 -7.48 25.41
C ASP A 267 -6.57 -6.68 25.72
N PRO A 268 -5.90 -6.88 26.88
CA PRO A 268 -4.64 -6.21 27.20
C PRO A 268 -3.50 -6.57 26.23
N ASP A 269 -3.55 -7.75 25.60
CA ASP A 269 -2.57 -8.21 24.61
C ASP A 269 -3.00 -7.91 23.16
N ALA A 270 -3.96 -6.99 22.99
CA ALA A 270 -4.41 -6.56 21.67
C ALA A 270 -3.28 -5.89 20.90
N LYS A 271 -3.22 -6.18 19.60
CA LYS A 271 -2.24 -5.59 18.70
C LYS A 271 -2.90 -4.47 17.91
N LEU A 272 -2.14 -3.40 17.73
CA LEU A 272 -2.55 -2.29 16.91
C LEU A 272 -2.12 -2.52 15.46
N TYR A 273 -3.07 -2.48 14.55
CA TYR A 273 -2.81 -2.59 13.11
C TYR A 273 -3.25 -1.31 12.43
N ASN A 274 -2.47 -0.82 11.49
CA ASN A 274 -2.95 0.15 10.52
C ASN A 274 -3.61 -0.60 9.36
N LEU A 275 -4.93 -0.49 9.30
CA LEU A 275 -5.74 -1.21 8.33
C LEU A 275 -6.01 -0.40 7.06
N SER A 276 -5.22 0.67 6.82
CA SER A 276 -5.19 1.37 5.53
C SER A 276 -4.53 0.51 4.44
N ALA A 277 -3.63 -0.40 4.80
CA ALA A 277 -2.96 -1.33 3.88
C ALA A 277 -2.39 -2.56 4.61
N HIS A 278 -1.85 -3.51 3.84
CA HIS A 278 -1.25 -4.73 4.39
C HIS A 278 0.22 -4.54 4.77
N PHE A 279 0.95 -3.81 3.94
CA PHE A 279 2.37 -3.47 4.11
C PHE A 279 2.52 -1.96 3.96
N LEU A 280 3.31 -1.35 4.84
CA LEU A 280 3.58 0.08 4.81
C LEU A 280 5.08 0.30 4.74
N TRP A 281 5.52 1.40 4.15
CA TRP A 281 6.93 1.79 4.26
C TRP A 281 7.11 3.25 4.67
N ILE A 282 8.26 3.52 5.27
CA ILE A 282 8.74 4.86 5.58
C ILE A 282 9.71 5.31 4.50
N GLY A 283 9.45 6.49 3.95
CA GLY A 283 10.24 7.06 2.87
C GLY A 283 11.58 7.63 3.34
N GLU A 284 12.49 7.84 2.37
CA GLU A 284 13.82 8.39 2.62
C GLU A 284 13.79 9.75 3.33
N ARG A 285 12.75 10.55 3.10
CA ARG A 285 12.60 11.91 3.65
C ARG A 285 11.90 11.95 5.01
N THR A 286 11.41 10.81 5.50
CA THR A 286 10.60 10.70 6.71
C THR A 286 11.12 9.64 7.69
N ARG A 287 12.29 9.04 7.42
CA ARG A 287 12.91 8.00 8.27
C ARG A 287 13.81 8.55 9.38
N GLN A 288 13.58 9.76 9.88
CA GLN A 288 14.36 10.26 11.01
C GLN A 288 14.18 9.31 12.21
N LEU A 289 15.28 8.83 12.80
CA LEU A 289 15.25 7.84 13.91
C LEU A 289 14.45 8.35 15.11
N ASP A 290 14.56 9.64 15.40
CA ASP A 290 13.83 10.33 16.46
C ASP A 290 12.46 10.90 15.99
N GLY A 291 12.09 10.66 14.73
CA GLY A 291 10.90 11.21 14.09
C GLY A 291 9.63 10.40 14.34
N ALA A 292 8.49 11.06 14.10
CA ALA A 292 7.16 10.46 14.34
C ALA A 292 6.88 9.25 13.45
N HIS A 293 7.37 9.19 12.21
CA HIS A 293 7.08 8.09 11.30
C HIS A 293 7.70 6.76 11.75
N ILE A 294 8.93 6.78 12.26
CA ILE A 294 9.61 5.59 12.81
C ILE A 294 8.89 5.16 14.10
N ALA A 295 8.70 6.08 15.04
CA ALA A 295 7.99 5.80 16.29
C ALA A 295 6.55 5.30 16.07
N PHE A 296 5.84 5.82 15.07
CA PHE A 296 4.51 5.34 14.71
C PHE A 296 4.55 3.92 14.15
N ALA A 297 5.59 3.56 13.38
CA ALA A 297 5.78 2.22 12.85
C ALA A 297 6.11 1.17 13.93
N GLU A 298 6.87 1.53 14.96
CA GLU A 298 7.19 0.65 16.10
C GLU A 298 5.95 0.13 16.84
N ILE A 299 4.86 0.90 16.83
CA ILE A 299 3.62 0.56 17.55
C ILE A 299 2.74 -0.40 16.74
N MET A 300 2.92 -0.46 15.41
CA MET A 300 2.06 -1.23 14.52
C MET A 300 2.53 -2.67 14.34
N ALA A 301 1.58 -3.61 14.27
CA ALA A 301 1.85 -5.01 13.98
C ALA A 301 2.01 -5.32 12.48
N ASN A 302 1.83 -4.32 11.60
CA ASN A 302 2.04 -4.45 10.17
C ASN A 302 3.52 -4.77 9.87
N PRO A 303 3.84 -5.54 8.82
CA PRO A 303 5.19 -5.55 8.27
C PRO A 303 5.53 -4.17 7.69
N ILE A 304 6.69 -3.65 8.06
CA ILE A 304 7.18 -2.31 7.70
C ILE A 304 8.42 -2.41 6.83
N GLY A 305 8.49 -1.56 5.80
CA GLY A 305 9.71 -1.27 5.06
C GLY A 305 10.30 0.08 5.43
N VAL A 306 11.62 0.22 5.34
CA VAL A 306 12.31 1.51 5.44
C VAL A 306 13.14 1.69 4.18
N LYS A 307 13.01 2.83 3.50
CA LYS A 307 13.87 3.14 2.34
C LYS A 307 15.26 3.49 2.84
N ILE A 308 16.28 2.84 2.28
CA ILE A 308 17.69 3.09 2.61
C ILE A 308 18.34 3.76 1.39
N GLY A 309 18.59 5.06 1.49
CA GLY A 309 19.26 5.84 0.46
C GLY A 309 20.79 5.73 0.49
N PRO A 310 21.48 6.33 -0.50
CA PRO A 310 22.93 6.21 -0.67
C PRO A 310 23.76 6.85 0.44
N THR A 311 23.15 7.67 1.31
CA THR A 311 23.82 8.33 2.44
C THR A 311 23.62 7.61 3.76
N THR A 312 22.92 6.46 3.77
CA THR A 312 22.68 5.70 5.00
C THR A 312 23.95 4.95 5.39
N THR A 313 24.39 5.10 6.64
CA THR A 313 25.53 4.33 7.14
C THR A 313 25.09 2.93 7.58
N PRO A 314 26.01 1.95 7.64
CA PRO A 314 25.70 0.63 8.19
C PRO A 314 25.15 0.69 9.62
N GLU A 315 25.68 1.58 10.46
CA GLU A 315 25.26 1.74 11.86
C GLU A 315 23.82 2.26 11.93
N GLN A 316 23.48 3.25 11.10
CA GLN A 316 22.10 3.74 11.01
C GLN A 316 21.15 2.64 10.50
N ALA A 317 21.61 1.79 9.58
CA ALA A 317 20.83 0.66 9.10
C ALA A 317 20.58 -0.39 10.19
N VAL A 318 21.57 -0.65 11.05
CA VAL A 318 21.41 -1.51 12.24
C VAL A 318 20.42 -0.90 13.23
N GLU A 319 20.49 0.41 13.47
CA GLU A 319 19.59 1.08 14.41
C GLU A 319 18.12 1.08 13.95
N TYR A 320 17.83 0.95 12.65
CA TYR A 320 16.45 0.70 12.19
C TYR A 320 15.96 -0.73 12.41
N VAL A 321 16.88 -1.68 12.63
CA VAL A 321 16.56 -3.10 12.84
C VAL A 321 16.34 -3.41 14.31
N GLU A 322 17.07 -2.72 15.20
CA GLU A 322 16.93 -2.79 16.67
C GLU A 322 15.58 -2.26 17.15
#